data_AF-A0A7V9G4I8-F1
#
_entry.id   AF-A0A7V9G4I8-F1
#
_cell.length_a   1.000
_cell.length_b   1.000
_cell.length_c   1.000
_cell.angle_alpha   90.00
_cell.angle_beta   90.00
_cell.angle_gamma   90.00
#
_symmetry.space_group_name_H-M   'P 1'
#
loop_
_entity.id
_entity.type
_entity.pdbx_description
1 polymer ?
#
loop_
_entity_poly.entity_id
_entity_poly.type
_entity_poly.pdbx_seq_one_letter_code
_entity_poly.pdbx_strand_id
1 'polypeptide(L)'
;MPTAANARCSRLVEAHVIATHAFQVLLARKPGRTTECEEFTRGAPPSPQLEAVVAHQVELLKSDAATVAAWIAGTPSRFDPQLNLEPIHGAKIPIPERAPVAVFTAWLSGRAPAAPAEHVRAVANLHQMVMEIDRDGTVLQDLMHAYIALGVSVYLGQLGIPGGDEAALLRMGDELAPRTCAGPFATDAASWQISSLKIWNWGGRHTHVRDARVIAGEMLAEPATQALLPAIRAMPAQKIAVIGHSFTMDLNWSSPSAFVPIATAILARENPRVEIRQFQEGGMSATRAEANFLKDALAYRPDLVLVVCLISTDEDLAAFTRMAKAFTAAGARFAVFDDLLVPFEADGVAVARRARATRDAGGTVIEVGRILTGSPVRSAFLSLDGIHM
;
A
#
# COMPACT_ATOMS: atom_id res chain seq x y z
N MET A 1 -31.85 17.13 -8.74
CA MET A 1 -30.85 17.59 -9.73
C MET A 1 -29.52 17.78 -9.02
N PRO A 2 -28.37 17.41 -9.63
CA PRO A 2 -27.07 17.61 -9.00
C PRO A 2 -26.84 19.10 -8.75
N THR A 3 -26.22 19.46 -7.63
CA THR A 3 -25.77 20.84 -7.41
C THR A 3 -24.60 21.15 -8.35
N ALA A 4 -24.31 22.44 -8.60
CA ALA A 4 -23.13 22.82 -9.38
C ALA A 4 -21.82 22.32 -8.74
N ALA A 5 -21.77 22.23 -7.41
CA ALA A 5 -20.63 21.67 -6.69
C ALA A 5 -20.46 20.17 -6.96
N ASN A 6 -21.56 19.40 -6.88
CA ASN A 6 -21.53 17.98 -7.23
C ASN A 6 -21.06 17.79 -8.68
N ALA A 7 -21.55 18.62 -9.61
CA ALA A 7 -21.13 18.53 -11.01
C ALA A 7 -19.62 18.78 -11.19
N ARG A 8 -19.02 19.75 -10.49
CA ARG A 8 -17.57 20.00 -10.55
C ARG A 8 -16.75 18.87 -9.92
N CYS A 9 -17.20 18.33 -8.78
CA CYS A 9 -16.56 17.18 -8.14
C CYS A 9 -16.61 15.94 -9.04
N SER A 10 -17.78 15.62 -9.61
CA SER A 10 -17.93 14.52 -10.57
C SER A 10 -17.01 14.69 -11.77
N ARG A 11 -16.86 15.91 -12.31
CA ARG A 11 -15.93 16.19 -13.42
C ARG A 11 -14.48 15.94 -13.04
N LEU A 12 -14.05 16.30 -11.83
CA LEU A 12 -12.69 16.03 -11.37
C LEU A 12 -12.43 14.53 -11.21
N VAL A 13 -13.34 13.81 -10.55
CA VAL A 13 -13.24 12.35 -10.38
C VAL A 13 -13.20 11.65 -11.74
N GLU A 14 -14.05 12.07 -12.68
CA GLU A 14 -14.08 11.46 -14.01
C GLU A 14 -12.79 11.70 -14.80
N ALA A 15 -12.13 12.85 -14.64
CA ALA A 15 -10.82 13.07 -15.26
C ALA A 15 -9.78 12.08 -14.73
N HIS A 16 -9.74 11.83 -13.42
CA HIS A 16 -8.86 10.81 -12.87
C HIS A 16 -9.21 9.41 -13.37
N VAL A 17 -10.49 9.09 -13.55
CA VAL A 17 -10.91 7.80 -14.13
C VAL A 17 -10.40 7.66 -15.57
N ILE A 18 -10.59 8.69 -16.40
CA ILE A 18 -10.11 8.75 -17.78
C ILE A 18 -8.59 8.54 -17.84
N ALA A 19 -7.84 9.26 -17.01
CA ALA A 19 -6.39 9.18 -17.04
C ALA A 19 -5.83 7.86 -16.48
N THR A 20 -6.48 7.28 -15.45
CA THR A 20 -6.14 5.93 -15.00
C THR A 20 -6.37 4.92 -16.12
N HIS A 21 -7.50 5.00 -16.82
CA HIS A 21 -7.76 4.13 -17.96
C HIS A 21 -6.75 4.35 -19.10
N ALA A 22 -6.40 5.60 -19.41
CA ALA A 22 -5.41 5.96 -20.43
C ALA A 22 -4.06 5.26 -20.19
N PHE A 23 -3.60 5.21 -18.94
CA PHE A 23 -2.37 4.51 -18.60
C PHE A 23 -2.49 2.99 -18.75
N GLN A 24 -3.62 2.40 -18.36
CA GLN A 24 -3.85 0.97 -18.59
C GLN A 24 -3.83 0.62 -20.09
N VAL A 25 -4.35 1.50 -20.96
CA VAL A 25 -4.23 1.36 -22.41
C VAL A 25 -2.77 1.44 -22.86
N LEU A 26 -1.96 2.36 -22.33
CA LEU A 26 -0.52 2.42 -22.62
C LEU A 26 0.19 1.12 -22.23
N LEU A 27 -0.10 0.60 -21.05
CA LEU A 27 0.47 -0.65 -20.56
C LEU A 27 0.02 -1.84 -21.42
N ALA A 28 -1.25 -1.90 -21.82
CA ALA A 28 -1.79 -2.89 -22.74
C ALA A 28 -1.07 -2.90 -24.11
N ARG A 29 -0.49 -1.77 -24.53
CA ARG A 29 0.29 -1.66 -25.77
C ARG A 29 1.77 -2.04 -25.61
N LYS A 30 2.27 -2.22 -24.38
CA LYS A 30 3.68 -2.58 -24.17
C LYS A 30 3.95 -4.01 -24.67
N PRO A 31 5.09 -4.25 -25.35
CA PRO A 31 5.49 -5.60 -25.73
C PRO A 31 5.51 -6.55 -24.54
N GLY A 32 4.99 -7.77 -24.73
CA GLY A 32 4.95 -8.79 -23.67
C GLY A 32 3.79 -8.68 -22.69
N ARG A 33 2.90 -7.67 -22.83
CA ARG A 33 1.61 -7.63 -22.13
C ARG A 33 0.53 -8.25 -23.01
N THR A 34 -0.15 -9.28 -22.52
CA THR A 34 -1.33 -9.82 -23.18
C THR A 34 -2.55 -8.99 -22.79
N THR A 35 -3.27 -8.47 -23.78
CA THR A 35 -4.65 -8.03 -23.57
C THR A 35 -5.56 -9.14 -24.07
N GLU A 36 -6.29 -9.76 -23.16
CA GLU A 36 -7.32 -10.75 -23.52
C GLU A 36 -8.53 -10.08 -24.18
N CYS A 37 -8.67 -8.77 -24.00
CA CYS A 37 -9.84 -8.02 -24.42
C CYS A 37 -9.45 -6.81 -25.27
N GLU A 38 -9.65 -6.92 -26.58
CA GLU A 38 -9.46 -5.83 -27.55
C GLU A 38 -10.28 -4.58 -27.21
N GLU A 39 -11.36 -4.73 -26.45
CA GLU A 39 -12.23 -3.63 -26.03
C GLU A 39 -11.46 -2.58 -25.23
N PHE A 40 -10.44 -2.96 -24.45
CA PHE A 40 -9.60 -2.01 -23.70
C PHE A 40 -8.93 -0.97 -24.57
N THR A 41 -8.50 -1.35 -25.77
CA THR A 41 -7.73 -0.47 -26.66
C THR A 41 -8.58 0.09 -27.80
N ARG A 42 -9.83 -0.39 -27.93
CA ARG A 42 -10.73 -0.03 -29.02
C ARG A 42 -11.08 1.46 -28.98
N GLY A 43 -10.75 2.16 -30.07
CA GLY A 43 -11.01 3.59 -30.19
C GLY A 43 -10.12 4.48 -29.32
N ALA A 44 -9.12 3.91 -28.63
CA ALA A 44 -8.20 4.70 -27.84
C ALA A 44 -7.21 5.48 -28.73
N PRO A 45 -6.87 6.73 -28.38
CA PRO A 45 -5.96 7.55 -29.17
C PRO A 45 -4.53 7.01 -29.23
N PRO A 46 -3.65 7.57 -30.09
CA PRO A 46 -2.24 7.18 -30.16
C PRO A 46 -1.49 7.37 -28.82
N SER A 47 -0.42 6.59 -28.60
CA SER A 47 0.32 6.59 -27.33
C SER A 47 0.80 7.98 -26.88
N PRO A 48 1.33 8.88 -27.74
CA PRO A 48 1.72 10.22 -27.30
C PRO A 48 0.57 11.04 -26.67
N GLN A 49 -0.66 10.84 -27.15
CA GLN A 49 -1.82 11.51 -26.58
C GLN A 49 -2.22 10.90 -25.24
N LEU A 50 -2.13 9.57 -25.09
CA LEU A 50 -2.36 8.90 -23.80
C LEU A 50 -1.31 9.32 -22.76
N GLU A 51 -0.04 9.42 -23.17
CA GLU A 51 1.07 9.88 -22.33
C GLU A 51 0.84 11.32 -21.84
N ALA A 52 0.36 12.20 -22.72
CA ALA A 52 -0.01 13.56 -22.33
C ALA A 52 -1.15 13.58 -21.29
N VAL A 53 -2.18 12.75 -21.46
CA VAL A 53 -3.28 12.63 -20.47
C VAL A 53 -2.76 12.14 -19.11
N VAL A 54 -1.85 11.16 -19.10
CA VAL A 54 -1.23 10.66 -17.87
C VAL A 54 -0.37 11.74 -17.21
N ALA A 55 0.38 12.53 -17.98
CA ALA A 55 1.15 13.66 -17.46
C ALA A 55 0.23 14.72 -16.82
N HIS A 56 -0.89 15.06 -17.48
CA HIS A 56 -1.87 15.99 -16.91
C HIS A 56 -2.48 15.46 -15.61
N GLN A 57 -2.71 14.14 -15.46
CA GLN A 57 -3.17 13.57 -14.20
C GLN A 57 -2.18 13.80 -13.06
N VAL A 58 -0.89 13.58 -13.33
CA VAL A 58 0.17 13.79 -12.33
C VAL A 58 0.23 15.25 -11.90
N GLU A 59 0.17 16.20 -12.85
CA GLU A 59 0.15 17.63 -12.52
C GLU A 59 -1.15 18.06 -11.83
N LEU A 60 -2.29 17.46 -12.20
CA LEU A 60 -3.57 17.69 -11.52
C LEU A 60 -3.50 17.27 -10.05
N LEU A 61 -2.91 16.12 -9.74
CA LEU A 61 -2.73 15.61 -8.38
C LEU A 61 -1.80 16.47 -7.52
N LYS A 62 -0.90 17.26 -8.13
CA LYS A 62 -0.06 18.24 -7.42
C LYS A 62 -0.79 19.55 -7.08
N SER A 63 -2.03 19.72 -7.52
CA SER A 63 -2.80 20.93 -7.24
C SER A 63 -3.06 21.09 -5.75
N ASP A 64 -3.04 22.32 -5.24
CA ASP A 64 -3.36 22.60 -3.85
C ASP A 64 -4.83 22.24 -3.56
N ALA A 65 -5.03 21.31 -2.62
CA ALA A 65 -6.35 20.75 -2.32
C ALA A 65 -7.36 21.82 -1.87
N ALA A 66 -6.93 22.86 -1.16
CA ALA A 66 -7.81 23.94 -0.72
C ALA A 66 -8.29 24.78 -1.91
N THR A 67 -7.43 25.05 -2.90
CA THR A 67 -7.87 25.72 -4.14
C THR A 67 -8.82 24.85 -4.96
N VAL A 68 -8.58 23.54 -5.07
CA VAL A 68 -9.48 22.62 -5.78
C VAL A 68 -10.84 22.57 -5.07
N ALA A 69 -10.85 22.42 -3.75
CA ALA A 69 -12.07 22.42 -2.94
C ALA A 69 -12.86 23.74 -3.09
N ALA A 70 -12.17 24.88 -3.08
CA ALA A 70 -12.78 26.19 -3.30
C ALA A 70 -13.45 26.30 -4.69
N TRP A 71 -12.81 25.75 -5.73
CA TRP A 71 -13.37 25.69 -7.08
C TRP A 71 -14.60 24.78 -7.15
N ILE A 72 -14.54 23.59 -6.53
CA ILE A 72 -15.69 22.68 -6.42
C ILE A 72 -16.86 23.40 -5.76
N ALA A 73 -16.64 24.07 -4.63
CA ALA A 73 -17.67 24.82 -3.91
C ALA A 73 -18.19 26.07 -4.67
N GLY A 74 -17.51 26.50 -5.74
CA GLY A 74 -17.86 27.71 -6.50
C GLY A 74 -17.52 29.01 -5.81
N THR A 75 -16.61 28.94 -4.85
CA THR A 75 -15.98 30.10 -4.25
C THR A 75 -14.77 30.56 -5.07
N PRO A 76 -14.29 31.81 -4.88
CA PRO A 76 -13.07 32.27 -5.54
C PRO A 76 -11.90 31.30 -5.31
N SER A 77 -11.26 30.89 -6.40
CA SER A 77 -10.17 29.92 -6.37
C SER A 77 -9.11 30.29 -7.40
N ARG A 78 -7.86 29.89 -7.11
CA ARG A 78 -6.73 29.96 -8.06
C ARG A 78 -6.61 28.70 -8.93
N PHE A 79 -7.42 27.68 -8.67
CA PHE A 79 -7.43 26.47 -9.48
C PHE A 79 -7.97 26.79 -10.88
N ASP A 80 -7.13 26.57 -11.89
CA ASP A 80 -7.51 26.73 -13.29
C ASP A 80 -7.77 25.36 -13.93
N PRO A 81 -9.05 25.00 -14.21
CA PRO A 81 -9.36 23.73 -14.84
C PRO A 81 -8.77 23.61 -16.25
N GLN A 82 -8.45 24.71 -16.94
CA GLN A 82 -7.92 24.67 -18.31
C GLN A 82 -6.52 24.06 -18.40
N LEU A 83 -5.75 24.06 -17.31
CA LEU A 83 -4.35 23.62 -17.34
C LEU A 83 -4.22 22.09 -17.43
N ASN A 84 -4.96 21.36 -16.58
CA ASN A 84 -4.82 19.91 -16.47
C ASN A 84 -6.14 19.15 -16.44
N LEU A 85 -7.26 19.78 -16.05
CA LEU A 85 -8.55 19.10 -16.00
C LEU A 85 -9.21 19.00 -17.38
N GLU A 86 -9.34 20.12 -18.09
CA GLU A 86 -9.98 20.15 -19.42
C GLU A 86 -9.18 19.38 -20.49
N PRO A 87 -7.83 19.39 -20.51
CA PRO A 87 -7.08 18.55 -21.45
C PRO A 87 -7.37 17.06 -21.32
N ILE A 88 -7.58 16.56 -20.09
CA ILE A 88 -7.95 15.16 -19.85
C ILE A 88 -9.34 14.86 -20.44
N HIS A 89 -10.34 15.70 -20.16
CA HIS A 89 -11.69 15.55 -20.73
C HIS A 89 -11.69 15.67 -22.25
N GLY A 90 -10.91 16.61 -22.79
CA GLY A 90 -10.77 16.88 -24.21
C GLY A 90 -10.18 15.72 -25.00
N ALA A 91 -9.43 14.81 -24.36
CA ALA A 91 -8.88 13.62 -25.00
C ALA A 91 -9.93 12.59 -25.41
N LYS A 92 -11.16 12.66 -24.86
CA LYS A 92 -12.32 11.81 -25.23
C LYS A 92 -11.99 10.32 -25.28
N ILE A 93 -11.19 9.84 -24.33
CA ILE A 93 -10.81 8.43 -24.24
C ILE A 93 -12.04 7.62 -23.83
N PRO A 94 -12.51 6.66 -24.64
CA PRO A 94 -13.64 5.84 -24.28
C PRO A 94 -13.26 4.89 -23.14
N ILE A 95 -14.19 4.66 -22.21
CA ILE A 95 -14.06 3.64 -21.17
C ILE A 95 -15.03 2.51 -21.52
N PRO A 96 -14.53 1.31 -21.86
CA PRO A 96 -15.38 0.16 -22.17
C PRO A 96 -16.28 -0.23 -20.99
N GLU A 97 -17.49 -0.72 -21.28
CA GLU A 97 -18.43 -1.18 -20.24
C GLU A 97 -17.88 -2.33 -19.39
N ARG A 98 -17.00 -3.15 -19.98
CA ARG A 98 -16.33 -4.27 -19.31
C ARG A 98 -15.00 -3.89 -18.65
N ALA A 99 -14.59 -2.62 -18.68
CA ALA A 99 -13.43 -2.16 -17.94
C ALA A 99 -13.70 -2.27 -16.42
N PRO A 100 -12.68 -2.56 -15.59
CA PRO A 100 -12.83 -2.70 -14.14
C PRO A 100 -13.59 -1.55 -13.49
N VAL A 101 -13.27 -0.29 -13.83
CA VAL A 101 -13.96 0.87 -13.26
C VAL A 101 -15.45 0.89 -13.65
N ALA A 102 -15.82 0.51 -14.87
CA ALA A 102 -17.20 0.53 -15.33
C ALA A 102 -18.04 -0.57 -14.67
N VAL A 103 -17.52 -1.80 -14.67
CA VAL A 103 -18.16 -2.96 -14.03
C VAL A 103 -18.36 -2.70 -12.54
N PHE A 104 -17.32 -2.21 -11.86
CA PHE A 104 -17.38 -2.00 -10.42
C PHE A 104 -18.22 -0.77 -10.05
N THR A 105 -18.23 0.29 -10.88
CA THR A 105 -19.21 1.39 -10.74
C THR A 105 -20.64 0.86 -10.75
N ALA A 106 -21.00 0.01 -11.71
CA ALA A 106 -22.34 -0.56 -11.80
C ALA A 106 -22.68 -1.43 -10.59
N TRP A 107 -21.73 -2.24 -10.13
CA TRP A 107 -21.89 -3.09 -8.95
C TRP A 107 -22.10 -2.26 -7.67
N LEU A 108 -21.31 -1.21 -7.47
CA LEU A 108 -21.42 -0.30 -6.32
C LEU A 108 -22.72 0.49 -6.33
N SER A 109 -23.12 1.04 -7.47
CA SER A 109 -24.40 1.77 -7.59
C SER A 109 -25.60 0.90 -7.23
N GLY A 110 -25.56 -0.41 -7.50
CA GLY A 110 -26.61 -1.35 -7.10
C GLY A 110 -26.65 -1.63 -5.59
N ARG A 111 -25.51 -1.52 -4.89
CA ARG A 111 -25.38 -1.84 -3.46
C ARG A 111 -25.43 -0.63 -2.54
N ALA A 112 -25.05 0.53 -3.05
CA ALA A 112 -25.12 1.81 -2.37
C ALA A 112 -25.91 2.82 -3.23
N PRO A 113 -27.20 2.58 -3.52
CA PRO A 113 -28.00 3.43 -4.41
C PRO A 113 -28.20 4.86 -3.90
N ALA A 114 -28.01 5.07 -2.60
CA ALA A 114 -28.06 6.39 -1.97
C ALA A 114 -26.72 7.15 -2.02
N ALA A 115 -25.62 6.49 -2.40
CA ALA A 115 -24.31 7.14 -2.48
C ALA A 115 -24.24 8.11 -3.67
N PRO A 116 -23.61 9.29 -3.52
CA PRO A 116 -23.39 10.17 -4.65
C PRO A 116 -22.52 9.52 -5.72
N ALA A 117 -22.79 9.80 -6.99
CA ALA A 117 -22.14 9.13 -8.11
C ALA A 117 -20.62 9.32 -8.12
N GLU A 118 -20.13 10.50 -7.77
CA GLU A 118 -18.71 10.81 -7.68
C GLU A 118 -17.98 9.98 -6.60
N HIS A 119 -18.65 9.65 -5.49
CA HIS A 119 -18.09 8.76 -4.48
C HIS A 119 -17.98 7.32 -5.00
N VAL A 120 -19.01 6.84 -5.69
CA VAL A 120 -18.99 5.51 -6.34
C VAL A 120 -17.88 5.44 -7.39
N ARG A 121 -17.76 6.46 -8.25
CA ARG A 121 -16.74 6.53 -9.30
C ARG A 121 -15.32 6.60 -8.72
N ALA A 122 -15.13 7.34 -7.64
CA ALA A 122 -13.84 7.46 -6.98
C ALA A 122 -13.35 6.12 -6.41
N VAL A 123 -14.20 5.42 -5.65
CA VAL A 123 -13.89 4.08 -5.12
C VAL A 123 -13.62 3.10 -6.26
N ALA A 124 -14.41 3.15 -7.33
CA ALA A 124 -14.20 2.29 -8.50
C ALA A 124 -12.86 2.57 -9.20
N ASN A 125 -12.46 3.84 -9.32
CA ASN A 125 -11.19 4.23 -9.91
C ASN A 125 -10.00 3.70 -9.11
N LEU A 126 -10.06 3.80 -7.78
CA LEU A 126 -9.00 3.34 -6.89
C LEU A 126 -8.78 1.82 -7.03
N HIS A 127 -9.86 1.03 -7.16
CA HIS A 127 -9.74 -0.42 -7.39
C HIS A 127 -9.15 -0.74 -8.75
N GLN A 128 -9.54 -0.01 -9.80
CA GLN A 128 -8.92 -0.14 -11.13
C GLN A 128 -7.43 0.18 -11.07
N MET A 129 -7.03 1.22 -10.34
CA MET A 129 -5.63 1.60 -10.24
C MET A 129 -4.81 0.66 -9.35
N VAL A 130 -5.41 -0.02 -8.37
CA VAL A 130 -4.69 -1.07 -7.61
C VAL A 130 -4.35 -2.27 -8.48
N MET A 131 -5.25 -2.65 -9.40
CA MET A 131 -4.94 -3.70 -10.37
C MET A 131 -3.72 -3.33 -11.21
N GLU A 132 -3.44 -2.04 -11.34
CA GLU A 132 -2.23 -1.53 -11.94
C GLU A 132 -1.08 -1.45 -10.93
N ILE A 133 -0.27 -2.51 -10.91
CA ILE A 133 0.88 -2.65 -10.00
C ILE A 133 1.90 -1.50 -10.21
N ASP A 134 2.06 -1.01 -11.44
CA ASP A 134 3.15 -0.08 -11.81
C ASP A 134 3.09 1.30 -11.11
N ARG A 135 1.91 1.79 -10.71
CA ARG A 135 1.74 3.10 -10.04
C ARG A 135 1.16 3.00 -8.63
N ASP A 136 1.16 1.80 -8.05
CA ASP A 136 0.53 1.52 -6.76
C ASP A 136 1.21 2.25 -5.58
N GLY A 137 2.54 2.38 -5.60
CA GLY A 137 3.33 3.05 -4.58
C GLY A 137 3.51 4.56 -4.79
N THR A 138 2.93 5.13 -5.84
CA THR A 138 3.07 6.56 -6.19
C THR A 138 1.70 7.21 -6.42
N VAL A 139 1.22 7.21 -7.67
CA VAL A 139 -0.01 7.92 -8.08
C VAL A 139 -1.25 7.44 -7.33
N LEU A 140 -1.30 6.18 -6.88
CA LEU A 140 -2.39 5.69 -6.04
C LEU A 140 -2.49 6.37 -4.68
N GLN A 141 -1.36 6.68 -4.05
CA GLN A 141 -1.39 7.40 -2.78
C GLN A 141 -1.80 8.85 -2.99
N ASP A 142 -1.24 9.51 -4.01
CA ASP A 142 -1.60 10.88 -4.37
C ASP A 142 -3.10 11.00 -4.68
N LEU A 143 -3.66 10.07 -5.45
CA LEU A 143 -5.09 10.06 -5.78
C LEU A 143 -5.95 9.83 -4.54
N MET A 144 -5.56 8.90 -3.67
CA MET A 144 -6.30 8.64 -2.43
C MET A 144 -6.28 9.87 -1.52
N HIS A 145 -5.13 10.53 -1.35
CA HIS A 145 -5.02 11.76 -0.55
C HIS A 145 -5.82 12.91 -1.15
N ALA A 146 -5.80 13.07 -2.48
CA ALA A 146 -6.61 14.06 -3.17
C ALA A 146 -8.11 13.84 -2.91
N TYR A 147 -8.60 12.61 -3.02
CA TYR A 147 -10.00 12.29 -2.72
C TYR A 147 -10.36 12.52 -1.24
N ILE A 148 -9.51 12.11 -0.31
CA ILE A 148 -9.71 12.35 1.13
C ILE A 148 -9.80 13.85 1.42
N ALA A 149 -8.89 14.65 0.87
CA ALA A 149 -8.86 16.10 1.07
C ALA A 149 -10.13 16.80 0.52
N LEU A 150 -10.79 16.19 -0.47
CA LEU A 150 -12.04 16.67 -1.05
C LEU A 150 -13.29 16.09 -0.37
N GLY A 151 -13.14 15.23 0.63
CA GLY A 151 -14.25 14.54 1.30
C GLY A 151 -14.92 13.46 0.45
N VAL A 152 -14.26 13.01 -0.63
CA VAL A 152 -14.76 11.94 -1.50
C VAL A 152 -14.42 10.57 -0.90
N SER A 153 -15.33 9.61 -1.01
CA SER A 153 -15.12 8.26 -0.49
C SER A 153 -13.96 7.57 -1.22
N VAL A 154 -13.12 6.88 -0.45
CA VAL A 154 -11.95 6.15 -0.95
C VAL A 154 -11.99 4.65 -0.71
N TYR A 155 -12.93 4.14 0.09
CA TYR A 155 -13.12 2.69 0.29
C TYR A 155 -14.58 2.32 0.57
N LEU A 156 -14.88 1.01 0.51
CA LEU A 156 -16.22 0.44 0.61
C LEU A 156 -16.99 0.85 1.89
N GLY A 157 -16.30 0.95 3.03
CA GLY A 157 -16.95 1.24 4.32
C GLY A 157 -17.61 2.62 4.35
N GLN A 158 -17.05 3.61 3.64
CA GLN A 158 -17.65 4.95 3.52
C GLN A 158 -18.91 4.96 2.65
N LEU A 159 -19.14 3.90 1.87
CA LEU A 159 -20.37 3.69 1.10
C LEU A 159 -21.38 2.82 1.85
N GLY A 160 -21.09 2.45 3.11
CA GLY A 160 -21.91 1.53 3.90
C GLY A 160 -21.79 0.07 3.50
N ILE A 161 -20.77 -0.29 2.70
CA ILE A 161 -20.53 -1.66 2.23
C ILE A 161 -19.45 -2.31 3.12
N PRO A 162 -19.72 -3.48 3.73
CA PRO A 162 -18.69 -4.22 4.45
C PRO A 162 -17.55 -4.67 3.52
N GLY A 163 -16.31 -4.56 3.97
CA GLY A 163 -15.13 -4.96 3.19
C GLY A 163 -13.96 -5.49 4.02
N GLY A 164 -14.16 -5.76 5.32
CA GLY A 164 -13.14 -6.35 6.19
C GLY A 164 -13.13 -7.88 6.24
N ASP A 165 -14.10 -8.55 5.60
CA ASP A 165 -14.19 -10.01 5.52
C ASP A 165 -13.62 -10.50 4.18
N GLU A 166 -12.47 -11.15 4.22
CA GLU A 166 -11.79 -11.68 3.04
C GLU A 166 -12.65 -12.65 2.22
N ALA A 167 -13.49 -13.46 2.87
CA ALA A 167 -14.37 -14.39 2.16
C ALA A 167 -15.50 -13.64 1.44
N ALA A 168 -15.99 -12.54 2.02
CA ALA A 168 -16.95 -11.65 1.35
C ALA A 168 -16.31 -10.94 0.16
N LEU A 169 -15.07 -10.48 0.29
CA LEU A 169 -14.32 -9.88 -0.82
C LEU A 169 -14.07 -10.87 -1.95
N LEU A 170 -13.79 -12.14 -1.65
CA LEU A 170 -13.66 -13.19 -2.67
C LEU A 170 -14.97 -13.43 -3.43
N ARG A 171 -16.09 -13.55 -2.71
CA ARG A 171 -17.43 -13.69 -3.33
C ARG A 171 -17.77 -12.49 -4.21
N MET A 172 -17.39 -11.29 -3.80
CA MET A 172 -17.50 -10.10 -4.65
C MET A 172 -16.67 -10.26 -5.93
N GLY A 173 -15.43 -10.76 -5.82
CA GLY A 173 -14.59 -11.09 -6.96
C GLY A 173 -15.24 -12.08 -7.92
N ASP A 174 -15.89 -13.14 -7.40
CA ASP A 174 -16.61 -14.13 -8.21
C ASP A 174 -17.77 -13.51 -9.02
N GLU A 175 -18.44 -12.49 -8.48
CA GLU A 175 -19.49 -11.76 -9.20
C GLU A 175 -18.93 -10.82 -10.29
N LEU A 176 -17.77 -10.22 -10.03
CA LEU A 176 -17.17 -9.19 -10.89
C LEU A 176 -16.35 -9.79 -12.04
N ALA A 177 -15.60 -10.86 -11.78
CA ALA A 177 -14.67 -11.45 -12.74
C ALA A 177 -15.33 -11.83 -14.09
N PRO A 178 -16.50 -12.50 -14.14
CA PRO A 178 -17.14 -12.86 -15.41
C PRO A 178 -17.60 -11.64 -16.25
N ARG A 179 -17.82 -10.50 -15.59
CA ARG A 179 -18.31 -9.27 -16.21
C ARG A 179 -17.17 -8.37 -16.67
N THR A 180 -15.99 -8.56 -16.09
CA THR A 180 -14.82 -7.72 -16.31
C THR A 180 -13.98 -8.31 -17.44
N CYS A 181 -13.42 -7.45 -18.27
CA CYS A 181 -12.35 -7.82 -19.17
C CYS A 181 -11.00 -7.67 -18.46
N ALA A 182 -10.08 -8.60 -18.69
CA ALA A 182 -8.68 -8.40 -18.30
C ALA A 182 -7.97 -7.48 -19.31
N GLY A 183 -7.14 -6.57 -18.80
CA GLY A 183 -6.26 -5.74 -19.62
C GLY A 183 -5.59 -4.63 -18.84
N PRO A 184 -4.26 -4.57 -18.72
CA PRO A 184 -3.19 -5.59 -18.88
C PRO A 184 -2.89 -6.38 -17.60
N PHE A 185 -3.85 -6.43 -16.69
CA PHE A 185 -3.76 -7.11 -15.40
C PHE A 185 -4.90 -8.11 -15.24
N ALA A 186 -4.70 -9.07 -14.34
CA ALA A 186 -5.70 -10.07 -14.02
C ALA A 186 -6.92 -9.42 -13.35
N THR A 187 -8.10 -9.93 -13.70
CA THR A 187 -9.39 -9.51 -13.15
C THR A 187 -10.20 -10.73 -12.67
N ASP A 188 -9.49 -11.81 -12.32
CA ASP A 188 -10.08 -12.96 -11.64
C ASP A 188 -10.53 -12.61 -10.22
N ALA A 189 -11.24 -13.54 -9.58
CA ALA A 189 -11.81 -13.30 -8.25
C ALA A 189 -10.75 -12.97 -7.19
N ALA A 190 -9.57 -13.60 -7.25
CA ALA A 190 -8.45 -13.35 -6.34
C ALA A 190 -7.87 -11.94 -6.54
N SER A 191 -7.75 -11.49 -7.79
CA SER A 191 -7.28 -10.14 -8.13
C SER A 191 -8.23 -9.06 -7.60
N TRP A 192 -9.54 -9.29 -7.71
CA TRP A 192 -10.56 -8.42 -7.09
C TRP A 192 -10.48 -8.45 -5.57
N GLN A 193 -10.28 -9.62 -4.95
CA GLN A 193 -10.13 -9.76 -3.51
C GLN A 193 -8.94 -8.96 -2.98
N ILE A 194 -7.76 -9.14 -3.58
CA ILE A 194 -6.53 -8.41 -3.23
C ILE A 194 -6.73 -6.90 -3.40
N SER A 195 -7.29 -6.48 -4.54
CA SER A 195 -7.54 -5.06 -4.81
C SER A 195 -8.43 -4.42 -3.74
N SER A 196 -9.47 -5.14 -3.34
CA SER A 196 -10.45 -4.67 -2.38
C SER A 196 -9.91 -4.63 -0.96
N LEU A 197 -9.12 -5.65 -0.55
CA LEU A 197 -8.48 -5.66 0.76
C LEU A 197 -7.45 -4.53 0.87
N LYS A 198 -6.67 -4.29 -0.19
CA LYS A 198 -5.74 -3.15 -0.26
C LYS A 198 -6.44 -1.82 -0.10
N ILE A 199 -7.50 -1.56 -0.89
CA ILE A 199 -8.26 -0.31 -0.77
C ILE A 199 -8.96 -0.19 0.59
N TRP A 200 -9.47 -1.28 1.15
CA TRP A 200 -10.05 -1.29 2.49
C TRP A 200 -9.03 -0.85 3.56
N ASN A 201 -7.87 -1.50 3.59
CA ASN A 201 -6.82 -1.22 4.57
C ASN A 201 -6.23 0.18 4.39
N TRP A 202 -5.91 0.57 3.15
CA TRP A 202 -5.37 1.89 2.85
C TRP A 202 -6.38 3.00 3.12
N GLY A 203 -7.64 2.80 2.74
CA GLY A 203 -8.72 3.73 3.03
C GLY A 203 -8.88 3.94 4.54
N GLY A 204 -8.92 2.86 5.32
CA GLY A 204 -8.97 2.92 6.78
C GLY A 204 -7.75 3.61 7.41
N ARG A 205 -6.54 3.32 6.90
CA ARG A 205 -5.28 3.95 7.36
C ARG A 205 -5.24 5.44 7.08
N HIS A 206 -5.43 5.84 5.81
CA HIS A 206 -5.28 7.23 5.39
C HIS A 206 -6.42 8.14 5.86
N THR A 207 -7.57 7.58 6.24
CA THR A 207 -8.65 8.32 6.90
C THR A 207 -8.57 8.27 8.43
N HIS A 208 -7.53 7.65 9.00
CA HIS A 208 -7.33 7.45 10.44
C HIS A 208 -8.46 6.68 11.15
N VAL A 209 -9.33 5.98 10.40
CA VAL A 209 -10.36 5.11 10.96
C VAL A 209 -9.73 3.88 11.61
N ARG A 210 -8.70 3.33 10.97
CA ARG A 210 -7.94 2.18 11.49
C ARG A 210 -6.50 2.25 11.03
N ASP A 211 -5.70 3.08 11.70
CA ASP A 211 -4.27 3.26 11.45
C ASP A 211 -3.40 2.61 12.55
N ALA A 212 -2.08 2.79 12.48
CA ALA A 212 -1.14 2.25 13.46
C ALA A 212 -1.46 2.66 14.92
N ARG A 213 -2.00 3.86 15.14
CA ARG A 213 -2.34 4.35 16.49
C ARG A 213 -3.58 3.68 17.03
N VAL A 214 -4.58 3.49 16.18
CA VAL A 214 -5.80 2.74 16.51
C VAL A 214 -5.44 1.30 16.86
N ILE A 215 -4.69 0.62 15.98
CA ILE A 215 -4.24 -0.77 16.22
C ILE A 215 -3.38 -0.87 17.47
N ALA A 216 -2.47 0.07 17.71
CA ALA A 216 -1.69 0.11 18.96
C ALA A 216 -2.61 0.23 20.19
N GLY A 217 -3.67 1.03 20.12
CA GLY A 217 -4.68 1.12 21.17
C GLY A 217 -5.42 -0.18 21.40
N GLU A 218 -5.86 -0.86 20.34
CA GLU A 218 -6.47 -2.19 20.37
C GLU A 218 -5.51 -3.21 21.01
N MET A 219 -4.27 -3.28 20.56
CA MET A 219 -3.26 -4.19 21.09
C MET A 219 -2.96 -3.92 22.57
N LEU A 220 -2.89 -2.66 23.00
CA LEU A 220 -2.67 -2.33 24.41
C LEU A 220 -3.81 -2.80 25.34
N ALA A 221 -5.00 -3.08 24.78
CA ALA A 221 -6.11 -3.68 25.51
C ALA A 221 -6.01 -5.21 25.60
N GLU A 222 -5.21 -5.86 24.74
CA GLU A 222 -5.05 -7.32 24.73
C GLU A 222 -4.27 -7.82 25.96
N PRO A 223 -4.72 -8.90 26.63
CA PRO A 223 -4.05 -9.44 27.81
C PRO A 223 -2.57 -9.79 27.58
N ALA A 224 -2.25 -10.32 26.40
CA ALA A 224 -0.87 -10.68 26.03
C ALA A 224 0.05 -9.46 25.98
N THR A 225 -0.42 -8.33 25.45
CA THR A 225 0.35 -7.08 25.42
C THR A 225 0.38 -6.41 26.78
N GLN A 226 -0.72 -6.45 27.55
CA GLN A 226 -0.75 -5.94 28.92
C GLN A 226 0.31 -6.58 29.81
N ALA A 227 0.53 -7.89 29.66
CA ALA A 227 1.57 -8.61 30.38
C ALA A 227 3.00 -8.11 30.06
N LEU A 228 3.21 -7.50 28.89
CA LEU A 228 4.49 -6.94 28.46
C LEU A 228 4.70 -5.49 28.93
N LEU A 229 3.65 -4.77 29.34
CA LEU A 229 3.73 -3.35 29.67
C LEU A 229 4.74 -3.00 30.77
N PRO A 230 4.84 -3.76 31.89
CA PRO A 230 5.87 -3.48 32.89
C PRO A 230 7.28 -3.52 32.30
N ALA A 231 7.56 -4.50 31.43
CA ALA A 231 8.86 -4.62 30.76
C ALA A 231 9.08 -3.48 29.75
N ILE A 232 8.08 -3.15 28.93
CA ILE A 232 8.14 -2.04 27.96
C ILE A 232 8.44 -0.71 28.66
N ARG A 233 7.74 -0.40 29.75
CA ARG A 233 7.94 0.83 30.54
C ARG A 233 9.30 0.87 31.23
N ALA A 234 9.82 -0.29 31.64
CA ALA A 234 11.12 -0.43 32.28
C ALA A 234 12.30 -0.39 31.29
N MET A 235 12.06 -0.48 29.98
CA MET A 235 13.14 -0.41 28.98
C MET A 235 13.94 0.89 29.15
N PRO A 236 15.28 0.81 29.10
CA PRO A 236 16.12 2.00 29.13
C PRO A 236 15.86 2.84 27.87
N ALA A 237 16.18 4.14 27.97
CA ALA A 237 16.23 5.01 26.81
C ALA A 237 17.18 4.40 25.78
N GLN A 238 16.69 4.23 24.55
CA GLN A 238 17.48 3.62 23.48
C GLN A 238 16.93 3.99 22.10
N LYS A 239 17.82 4.01 21.12
CA LYS A 239 17.50 4.21 19.71
C LYS A 239 17.54 2.87 18.99
N ILE A 240 16.49 2.60 18.23
CA ILE A 240 16.34 1.39 17.44
C ILE A 240 16.28 1.79 15.97
N ALA A 241 17.18 1.23 15.16
CA ALA A 241 17.08 1.30 13.71
C ALA A 241 16.39 0.03 13.20
N VAL A 242 15.37 0.17 12.37
CA VAL A 242 14.79 -0.94 11.62
C VAL A 242 15.15 -0.77 10.16
N ILE A 243 15.89 -1.72 9.59
CA ILE A 243 16.27 -1.72 8.17
C ILE A 243 15.50 -2.84 7.50
N GLY A 244 14.55 -2.53 6.61
CA GLY A 244 13.70 -3.60 6.06
C GLY A 244 12.95 -3.35 4.77
N HIS A 245 12.33 -4.43 4.28
CA HIS A 245 11.48 -4.45 3.09
C HIS A 245 10.01 -4.14 3.41
N SER A 246 9.11 -4.40 2.45
CA SER A 246 7.67 -4.10 2.51
C SER A 246 6.93 -4.52 3.80
N PHE A 247 7.40 -5.54 4.52
CA PHE A 247 6.80 -5.99 5.78
C PHE A 247 6.96 -5.00 6.94
N THR A 248 7.99 -4.16 6.90
CA THR A 248 8.19 -3.11 7.91
C THR A 248 7.48 -1.82 7.52
N MET A 249 7.14 -1.67 6.24
CA MET A 249 6.70 -0.41 5.67
C MET A 249 5.24 -0.10 5.99
N ASP A 250 4.98 1.17 6.28
CA ASP A 250 3.60 1.69 6.36
C ASP A 250 2.95 1.84 4.97
N LEU A 251 3.60 1.36 3.91
CA LEU A 251 3.01 1.10 2.60
C LEU A 251 2.40 -0.32 2.49
N ASN A 252 2.49 -1.15 3.55
CA ASN A 252 1.92 -2.50 3.54
C ASN A 252 0.42 -2.47 3.16
N TRP A 253 -0.04 -3.43 2.38
CA TRP A 253 -1.42 -3.45 1.88
C TRP A 253 -2.31 -4.52 2.54
N SER A 254 -1.72 -5.61 3.04
CA SER A 254 -2.44 -6.75 3.61
C SER A 254 -3.10 -6.44 4.96
N SER A 255 -2.63 -5.41 5.66
CA SER A 255 -3.12 -5.04 6.99
C SER A 255 -3.36 -3.53 7.13
N PRO A 256 -4.11 -3.08 8.15
CA PRO A 256 -4.30 -1.65 8.43
C PRO A 256 -2.99 -0.91 8.73
N SER A 257 -1.95 -1.58 9.25
CA SER A 257 -0.58 -1.05 9.33
C SER A 257 0.43 -2.19 9.58
N ALA A 258 1.69 -1.94 9.26
CA ALA A 258 2.79 -2.86 9.54
C ALA A 258 3.16 -2.90 11.03
N PHE A 259 3.85 -3.96 11.46
CA PHE A 259 4.20 -4.15 12.86
C PHE A 259 5.12 -3.04 13.40
N VAL A 260 5.99 -2.44 12.58
CA VAL A 260 6.93 -1.41 13.03
C VAL A 260 6.22 -0.09 13.36
N PRO A 261 5.34 0.47 12.51
CA PRO A 261 4.50 1.60 12.90
C PRO A 261 3.67 1.33 14.16
N ILE A 262 3.09 0.13 14.29
CA ILE A 262 2.29 -0.25 15.47
C ILE A 262 3.16 -0.28 16.73
N ALA A 263 4.31 -0.95 16.69
CA ALA A 263 5.26 -1.00 17.80
C ALA A 263 5.78 0.40 18.17
N THR A 264 6.03 1.25 17.16
CA THR A 264 6.42 2.66 17.36
C THR A 264 5.32 3.43 18.09
N ALA A 265 4.05 3.25 17.72
CA ALA A 265 2.93 3.90 18.39
C ALA A 265 2.72 3.40 19.83
N ILE A 266 2.90 2.10 20.09
CA ILE A 266 2.90 1.54 21.44
C ILE A 266 4.00 2.17 22.29
N LEU A 267 5.23 2.22 21.79
CA LEU A 267 6.38 2.79 22.52
C LEU A 267 6.23 4.29 22.73
N ALA A 268 5.77 5.04 21.74
CA ALA A 268 5.53 6.48 21.87
C ALA A 268 4.54 6.80 23.02
N ARG A 269 3.58 5.90 23.26
CA ARG A 269 2.60 6.03 24.35
C ARG A 269 3.12 5.55 25.70
N GLU A 270 3.77 4.39 25.73
CA GLU A 270 4.10 3.69 26.98
C GLU A 270 5.54 3.94 27.47
N ASN A 271 6.47 4.23 26.57
CA ASN A 271 7.86 4.57 26.90
C ASN A 271 8.52 5.42 25.78
N PRO A 272 8.24 6.73 25.71
CA PRO A 272 8.70 7.60 24.63
C PRO A 272 10.23 7.81 24.59
N ARG A 273 10.97 7.25 25.58
CA ARG A 273 12.43 7.26 25.59
C ARG A 273 13.04 6.20 24.66
N VAL A 274 12.23 5.28 24.17
CA VAL A 274 12.62 4.31 23.14
C VAL A 274 12.20 4.88 21.79
N GLU A 275 13.18 5.25 20.98
CA GLU A 275 12.96 5.82 19.66
C GLU A 275 13.16 4.77 18.58
N ILE A 276 12.24 4.67 17.62
CA ILE A 276 12.39 3.82 16.44
C ILE A 276 12.55 4.71 15.21
N ARG A 277 13.56 4.41 14.38
CA ARG A 277 13.73 4.98 13.05
C ARG A 277 13.77 3.88 12.00
N GLN A 278 12.99 4.05 10.94
CA GLN A 278 12.92 3.11 9.83
C GLN A 278 13.79 3.55 8.65
N PHE A 279 14.47 2.58 8.04
CA PHE A 279 15.28 2.69 6.83
C PHE A 279 14.80 1.61 5.87
N GLN A 280 13.91 1.98 4.94
CA GLN A 280 13.07 0.98 4.28
C GLN A 280 12.74 1.29 2.83
N GLU A 281 12.54 0.24 2.06
CA GLU A 281 12.13 0.30 0.65
C GLU A 281 11.51 -1.03 0.22
N GLY A 282 10.66 -1.03 -0.81
CA GLY A 282 10.08 -2.26 -1.35
C GLY A 282 11.17 -3.22 -1.88
N GLY A 283 11.03 -4.52 -1.58
CA GLY A 283 11.96 -5.55 -2.03
C GLY A 283 13.42 -5.35 -1.59
N MET A 284 13.63 -4.74 -0.42
CA MET A 284 14.97 -4.44 0.11
C MET A 284 15.79 -5.71 0.33
N SER A 285 16.86 -5.90 -0.45
CA SER A 285 17.89 -6.90 -0.20
C SER A 285 19.00 -6.35 0.70
N ALA A 286 19.80 -7.22 1.31
CA ALA A 286 20.92 -6.78 2.15
C ALA A 286 21.95 -5.93 1.38
N THR A 287 22.22 -6.24 0.11
CA THR A 287 23.12 -5.44 -0.73
C THR A 287 22.59 -4.02 -0.95
N ARG A 288 21.29 -3.89 -1.26
CA ARG A 288 20.62 -2.58 -1.39
C ARG A 288 20.59 -1.83 -0.07
N ALA A 289 20.35 -2.54 1.04
CA ALA A 289 20.29 -1.95 2.37
C ALA A 289 21.65 -1.37 2.77
N GLU A 290 22.73 -2.11 2.49
CA GLU A 290 24.10 -1.64 2.70
C GLU A 290 24.38 -0.36 1.90
N ALA A 291 24.08 -0.38 0.60
CA ALA A 291 24.34 0.74 -0.31
C ALA A 291 23.52 1.99 0.04
N ASN A 292 22.24 1.82 0.34
CA ASN A 292 21.30 2.93 0.49
C ASN A 292 21.24 3.48 1.92
N PHE A 293 21.43 2.63 2.95
CA PHE A 293 21.05 3.00 4.31
C PHE A 293 22.13 2.79 5.37
N LEU A 294 23.18 2.01 5.14
CA LEU A 294 24.18 1.73 6.19
C LEU A 294 24.79 3.03 6.76
N LYS A 295 25.19 3.96 5.89
CA LYS A 295 25.79 5.22 6.29
C LYS A 295 24.87 6.04 7.20
N ASP A 296 23.61 6.21 6.79
CA ASP A 296 22.64 7.04 7.52
C ASP A 296 22.15 6.36 8.80
N ALA A 297 22.02 5.03 8.78
CA ALA A 297 21.72 4.23 9.95
C ALA A 297 22.85 4.28 10.99
N LEU A 298 24.11 4.22 10.58
CA LEU A 298 25.25 4.43 11.48
C LEU A 298 25.28 5.86 12.04
N ALA A 299 25.00 6.87 11.23
CA ALA A 299 24.93 8.26 11.66
C ALA A 299 23.81 8.51 12.71
N TYR A 300 22.73 7.71 12.66
CA TYR A 300 21.66 7.75 13.66
C TYR A 300 22.11 7.26 15.05
N ARG A 301 23.21 6.50 15.14
CA ARG A 301 23.77 5.92 16.37
C ARG A 301 22.74 5.07 17.15
N PRO A 302 22.22 3.98 16.55
CA PRO A 302 21.29 3.08 17.22
C PRO A 302 21.98 2.24 18.30
N ASP A 303 21.26 1.92 19.37
CA ASP A 303 21.63 0.92 20.37
C ASP A 303 21.23 -0.50 19.95
N LEU A 304 20.23 -0.61 19.06
CA LEU A 304 19.75 -1.85 18.47
C LEU A 304 19.43 -1.63 16.99
N VAL A 305 19.84 -2.58 16.16
CA VAL A 305 19.46 -2.65 14.74
C VAL A 305 18.70 -3.93 14.50
N LEU A 306 17.46 -3.82 14.04
CA LEU A 306 16.68 -4.93 13.52
C LEU A 306 16.76 -4.92 11.98
N VAL A 307 17.26 -6.01 11.40
CA VAL A 307 17.34 -6.18 9.94
C VAL A 307 16.28 -7.17 9.46
N VAL A 308 15.43 -6.71 8.56
CA VAL A 308 14.34 -7.45 7.91
C VAL A 308 14.49 -7.29 6.40
N CYS A 309 15.56 -7.85 5.84
CA CYS A 309 15.94 -7.73 4.43
C CYS A 309 15.95 -9.09 3.74
N LEU A 310 15.75 -9.08 2.43
CA LEU A 310 15.92 -10.25 1.57
C LEU A 310 17.40 -10.65 1.54
N ILE A 311 17.69 -11.93 1.77
CA ILE A 311 19.03 -12.51 1.68
C ILE A 311 18.96 -13.72 0.77
N SER A 312 18.92 -13.48 -0.54
CA SER A 312 18.68 -14.51 -1.55
C SER A 312 19.95 -14.98 -2.25
N THR A 313 21.06 -14.25 -2.09
CA THR A 313 22.33 -14.53 -2.77
C THR A 313 23.51 -14.55 -1.81
N ASP A 314 24.64 -15.12 -2.26
CA ASP A 314 25.89 -15.06 -1.50
C ASP A 314 26.42 -13.63 -1.34
N GLU A 315 26.15 -12.75 -2.31
CA GLU A 315 26.47 -11.32 -2.23
C GLU A 315 25.64 -10.62 -1.14
N ASP A 316 24.34 -10.90 -1.08
CA ASP A 316 23.48 -10.39 0.00
C ASP A 316 23.95 -10.90 1.36
N LEU A 317 24.35 -12.16 1.47
CA LEU A 317 24.90 -12.70 2.73
C LEU A 317 26.20 -11.99 3.13
N ALA A 318 27.06 -11.68 2.16
CA ALA A 318 28.29 -10.94 2.40
C ALA A 318 28.00 -9.49 2.83
N ALA A 319 27.06 -8.80 2.17
CA ALA A 319 26.60 -7.46 2.54
C ALA A 319 25.99 -7.44 3.95
N PHE A 320 25.09 -8.38 4.24
CA PHE A 320 24.52 -8.58 5.57
C PHE A 320 25.60 -8.74 6.65
N THR A 321 26.61 -9.56 6.39
CA THR A 321 27.72 -9.79 7.32
C THR A 321 28.55 -8.52 7.54
N ARG A 322 28.77 -7.72 6.49
CA ARG A 322 29.46 -6.41 6.61
C ARG A 322 28.65 -5.42 7.43
N MET A 323 27.33 -5.32 7.19
CA MET A 323 26.43 -4.49 7.97
C MET A 323 26.45 -4.88 9.45
N ALA A 324 26.32 -6.17 9.76
CA ALA A 324 26.36 -6.67 11.13
C ALA A 324 27.67 -6.28 11.83
N LYS A 325 28.81 -6.51 11.18
CA LYS A 325 30.13 -6.10 11.70
C LYS A 325 30.24 -4.59 11.92
N ALA A 326 29.73 -3.78 10.98
CA ALA A 326 29.78 -2.33 11.08
C ALA A 326 28.95 -1.81 12.27
N PHE A 327 27.74 -2.32 12.47
CA PHE A 327 26.89 -1.94 13.59
C PHE A 327 27.46 -2.41 14.94
N THR A 328 27.93 -3.66 15.03
CA THR A 328 28.57 -4.17 16.23
C THR A 328 29.84 -3.37 16.58
N ALA A 329 30.66 -3.01 15.59
CA ALA A 329 31.83 -2.15 15.79
C ALA A 329 31.47 -0.73 16.25
N ALA A 330 30.28 -0.24 15.88
CA ALA A 330 29.72 1.02 16.36
C ALA A 330 29.04 0.91 17.74
N GLY A 331 29.04 -0.27 18.36
CA GLY A 331 28.47 -0.52 19.69
C GLY A 331 26.98 -0.86 19.70
N ALA A 332 26.35 -1.02 18.53
CA ALA A 332 24.94 -1.39 18.43
C ALA A 332 24.76 -2.90 18.58
N ARG A 333 23.67 -3.32 19.22
CA ARG A 333 23.20 -4.70 19.14
C ARG A 333 22.59 -4.96 17.77
N PHE A 334 22.78 -6.15 17.24
CA PHE A 334 22.26 -6.53 15.93
C PHE A 334 21.26 -7.67 16.07
N ALA A 335 20.10 -7.58 15.43
CA ALA A 335 19.04 -8.58 15.51
C ALA A 335 18.38 -8.85 14.16
N VAL A 336 17.91 -10.09 13.97
CA VAL A 336 17.10 -10.52 12.83
C VAL A 336 15.96 -11.43 13.28
N PHE A 337 14.95 -11.60 12.45
CA PHE A 337 13.98 -12.69 12.61
C PHE A 337 14.52 -13.99 12.01
N ASP A 338 14.17 -15.13 12.61
CA ASP A 338 14.50 -16.45 12.08
C ASP A 338 13.73 -16.75 10.79
N ASP A 339 12.41 -16.60 10.82
CA ASP A 339 11.50 -16.93 9.74
C ASP A 339 10.20 -16.12 9.88
N LEU A 340 9.82 -15.44 8.80
CA LEU A 340 8.57 -14.69 8.68
C LEU A 340 7.51 -15.46 7.88
N LEU A 341 7.72 -16.75 7.63
CA LEU A 341 6.89 -17.64 6.83
C LEU A 341 6.67 -17.14 5.39
N VAL A 342 7.69 -16.48 4.82
CA VAL A 342 7.64 -15.96 3.46
C VAL A 342 8.03 -17.09 2.50
N PRO A 343 7.14 -17.53 1.57
CA PRO A 343 7.37 -18.71 0.74
C PRO A 343 8.68 -18.73 -0.05
N PHE A 344 9.17 -17.58 -0.53
CA PHE A 344 10.44 -17.50 -1.26
C PHE A 344 11.69 -17.46 -0.35
N GLU A 345 11.50 -17.29 0.97
CA GLU A 345 12.58 -17.43 1.97
C GLU A 345 12.60 -18.81 2.64
N ALA A 346 11.65 -19.69 2.32
CA ALA A 346 11.44 -20.98 2.98
C ALA A 346 12.51 -22.05 2.64
N ASP A 347 13.63 -21.67 2.02
CA ASP A 347 14.80 -22.55 1.91
C ASP A 347 15.47 -22.66 3.29
N GLY A 348 15.25 -23.81 3.96
CA GLY A 348 15.83 -24.09 5.27
C GLY A 348 17.36 -23.97 5.31
N VAL A 349 18.05 -24.14 4.18
CA VAL A 349 19.50 -23.93 4.09
C VAL A 349 19.83 -22.44 4.18
N ALA A 350 19.12 -21.58 3.46
CA ALA A 350 19.30 -20.13 3.50
C ALA A 350 19.00 -19.55 4.90
N VAL A 351 17.91 -20.00 5.53
CA VAL A 351 17.55 -19.62 6.90
C VAL A 351 18.65 -20.00 7.90
N ALA A 352 19.16 -21.23 7.82
CA ALA A 352 20.24 -21.69 8.69
C ALA A 352 21.55 -20.90 8.48
N ARG A 353 21.88 -20.55 7.22
CA ARG A 353 23.03 -19.71 6.88
C ARG A 353 22.90 -18.29 7.46
N ARG A 354 21.72 -17.66 7.34
CA ARG A 354 21.43 -16.34 7.92
C ARG A 354 21.55 -16.35 9.45
N ALA A 355 20.95 -17.36 10.10
CA ALA A 355 21.03 -17.51 11.55
C ALA A 355 22.47 -17.71 12.03
N ARG A 356 23.27 -18.51 11.33
CA ARG A 356 24.70 -18.68 11.62
C ARG A 356 25.46 -17.38 11.46
N ALA A 357 25.34 -16.69 10.31
CA ALA A 357 26.02 -15.43 10.06
C ALA A 357 25.67 -14.35 11.10
N THR A 358 24.41 -14.31 11.55
CA THR A 358 23.97 -13.43 12.63
C THR A 358 24.70 -13.73 13.93
N ARG A 359 24.73 -15.00 14.36
CA ARG A 359 25.39 -15.43 15.60
C ARG A 359 26.90 -15.21 15.54
N ASP A 360 27.53 -15.51 14.42
CA ASP A 360 28.97 -15.31 14.19
C ASP A 360 29.35 -13.82 14.28
N ALA A 361 28.42 -12.91 13.98
CA ALA A 361 28.57 -11.46 14.14
C ALA A 361 28.21 -10.95 15.55
N GLY A 362 27.90 -11.84 16.51
CA GLY A 362 27.45 -11.49 17.87
C GLY A 362 26.00 -10.99 17.93
N GLY A 363 25.22 -11.20 16.86
CA GLY A 363 23.82 -10.78 16.78
C GLY A 363 22.84 -11.76 17.40
N THR A 364 21.61 -11.30 17.59
CA THR A 364 20.48 -12.05 18.14
C THR A 364 19.56 -12.52 17.01
N VAL A 365 19.16 -13.79 17.04
CA VAL A 365 18.09 -14.31 16.19
C VAL A 365 16.82 -14.37 17.04
N ILE A 366 15.78 -13.66 16.62
CA ILE A 366 14.48 -13.61 17.27
C ILE A 366 13.59 -14.68 16.63
N GLU A 367 13.11 -15.63 17.44
CA GLU A 367 12.31 -16.78 17.01
C GLU A 367 10.84 -16.42 16.77
N VAL A 368 10.55 -15.83 15.61
CA VAL A 368 9.19 -15.44 15.16
C VAL A 368 8.48 -16.59 14.46
N GLY A 369 9.20 -17.42 13.70
CA GLY A 369 8.60 -18.50 12.91
C GLY A 369 7.79 -19.48 13.76
N ARG A 370 8.29 -19.82 14.95
CA ARG A 370 7.58 -20.66 15.93
C ARG A 370 6.31 -19.99 16.47
N ILE A 371 6.36 -18.69 16.72
CA ILE A 371 5.20 -17.91 17.22
C ILE A 371 4.10 -17.90 16.15
N LEU A 372 4.48 -17.62 14.89
CA LEU A 372 3.54 -17.58 13.78
C LEU A 372 2.93 -18.96 13.50
N THR A 373 3.75 -20.01 13.49
CA THR A 373 3.29 -21.39 13.26
C THR A 373 2.39 -21.89 14.38
N GLY A 374 2.70 -21.53 15.63
CA GLY A 374 1.92 -21.91 16.81
C GLY A 374 0.67 -21.05 17.06
N SER A 375 0.41 -20.03 16.24
CA SER A 375 -0.72 -19.13 16.44
C SER A 375 -2.06 -19.86 16.23
N PRO A 376 -3.01 -19.80 17.19
CA PRO A 376 -4.32 -20.44 17.06
C PRO A 376 -5.16 -19.84 15.93
N VAL A 377 -4.81 -18.63 15.49
CA VAL A 377 -5.48 -17.92 14.39
C VAL A 377 -4.70 -17.98 13.08
N ARG A 378 -3.66 -18.83 12.97
CA ARG A 378 -2.82 -18.92 11.76
C ARG A 378 -3.63 -19.15 10.49
N SER A 379 -4.66 -19.99 10.56
CA SER A 379 -5.55 -20.28 9.42
C SER A 379 -6.45 -19.11 9.02
N ALA A 380 -6.61 -18.12 9.89
CA ALA A 380 -7.34 -16.88 9.62
C ALA A 380 -6.44 -15.76 9.07
N PHE A 381 -5.11 -15.94 9.10
CA PHE A 381 -4.14 -15.03 8.48
C PHE A 381 -3.70 -15.60 7.13
N LEU A 382 -4.44 -15.27 6.08
CA LEU A 382 -4.12 -15.69 4.72
C LEU A 382 -3.20 -14.67 4.05
N SER A 383 -2.07 -15.13 3.52
CA SER A 383 -1.29 -14.32 2.60
C SER A 383 -1.89 -14.45 1.19
N LEU A 384 -2.67 -13.46 0.77
CA LEU A 384 -3.38 -13.54 -0.52
C LEU A 384 -2.45 -13.45 -1.73
N ASP A 385 -1.30 -12.78 -1.60
CA ASP A 385 -0.28 -12.71 -2.66
C ASP A 385 0.87 -13.72 -2.44
N GLY A 386 0.79 -14.55 -1.40
CA GLY A 386 1.85 -15.46 -1.01
C GLY A 386 3.13 -14.75 -0.55
N ILE A 387 3.06 -13.46 -0.20
CA ILE A 387 4.18 -12.67 0.32
C ILE A 387 3.76 -12.00 1.61
N HIS A 388 2.80 -11.07 1.59
CA HIS A 388 2.41 -10.26 2.74
C HIS A 388 1.31 -10.96 3.53
N MET A 389 1.50 -11.10 4.85
CA MET A 389 0.51 -11.64 5.80
C MET A 389 -0.30 -10.54 6.47
#